data_AF-A0A5C8BDC0-F1
#
_entry.id   AF-A0A5C8BDC0-F1
#
_cell.length_a   1.000
_cell.length_b   1.000
_cell.length_c   1.000
_cell.angle_alpha   90.00
_cell.angle_beta   90.00
_cell.angle_gamma   90.00
#
_symmetry.space_group_name_H-M   'P 1'
#
loop_
_entity.id
_entity.type
_entity.pdbx_description
1 polymer ?
#
loop_
_entity_poly.entity_id
_entity_poly.type
_entity_poly.pdbx_seq_one_letter_code
_entity_poly.pdbx_strand_id
1 'polypeptide(L)'
;MTRKLLISLAMSGGLLISGCVGDLANAIAGTNGASLSATPSSVQLFATSAQNESSATLTVQNNSPIDGAATNITPTFPVGVPFIVSNNGCSSLNQNATCQITIQGSGESSSYAPLVITYNSGNTKQTTTVNVSYSPYGGSLTGKYIFVTSQRYNGNLGGFSGADAKCTSVAANGNVTKNITSGWKAMLNGNNATTAGVEYKNTKNISLGTATGGNFVEPEYIPQNVFFSEDGYDAGISIWTGATPTSPPLVADYNCFGWTYDGSNDQGNTPLSQPSLGRADYAEAGKDLWWFEGDVLSYCSWTMPIYCVQQ
;
A
#
# COMPACT_ATOMS: atom_id res chain seq x y z
N MET A 1 56.54 6.86 49.33
CA MET A 1 57.45 7.00 48.17
C MET A 1 56.66 6.66 46.91
N THR A 2 56.09 7.66 46.25
CA THR A 2 55.18 7.44 45.11
C THR A 2 55.90 7.89 43.85
N ARG A 3 56.30 6.91 43.02
CA ARG A 3 57.02 7.15 41.75
C ARG A 3 56.09 7.85 40.76
N LYS A 4 56.43 9.08 40.37
CA LYS A 4 55.92 9.71 39.14
C LYS A 4 56.68 9.12 37.95
N LEU A 5 55.95 8.47 37.05
CA LEU A 5 56.46 7.99 35.77
C LEU A 5 56.55 9.21 34.83
N LEU A 6 57.76 9.71 34.57
CA LEU A 6 58.01 10.65 33.47
C LEU A 6 58.24 9.83 32.20
N ILE A 7 57.33 9.96 31.23
CA ILE A 7 57.55 9.49 29.86
C ILE A 7 58.25 10.64 29.12
N SER A 8 59.53 10.44 28.81
CA SER A 8 60.31 11.27 27.90
C SER A 8 60.04 10.79 26.46
N LEU A 9 59.43 11.63 25.63
CA LEU A 9 59.44 11.46 24.17
C LEU A 9 60.49 12.42 23.59
N ALA A 10 61.65 11.88 23.24
CA ALA A 10 62.60 12.55 22.35
C ALA A 10 62.16 12.29 20.90
N MET A 11 61.82 13.37 20.18
CA MET A 11 61.51 13.35 18.76
C MET A 11 62.78 13.17 17.92
N SER A 12 62.78 12.19 17.03
CA SER A 12 63.58 12.23 15.80
C SER A 12 62.90 11.41 14.71
N GLY A 13 62.44 12.10 13.66
CA GLY A 13 61.71 11.53 12.54
C GLY A 13 60.46 12.35 12.25
N GLY A 14 60.53 13.21 11.25
CA GLY A 14 59.40 14.01 10.77
C GLY A 14 58.27 13.12 10.27
N LEU A 15 57.38 12.73 11.17
CA LEU A 15 56.07 12.21 10.83
C LEU A 15 55.14 13.42 10.79
N LEU A 16 54.55 13.68 9.62
CA LEU A 16 53.47 14.65 9.44
C LEU A 16 52.24 14.18 10.24
N ILE A 17 52.21 14.48 11.54
CA ILE A 17 51.07 14.24 12.44
C ILE A 17 50.16 15.49 12.47
N SER A 18 50.20 16.36 11.45
CA SER A 18 49.35 17.56 11.44
C SER A 18 47.85 17.24 11.50
N GLY A 19 47.41 16.06 11.06
CA GLY A 19 46.02 15.61 11.19
C GLY A 19 45.69 15.03 12.57
N CYS A 20 46.58 14.21 13.14
CA CYS A 20 46.32 13.52 14.40
C CYS A 20 46.38 14.44 15.63
N VAL A 21 47.16 15.55 15.61
CA VAL A 21 47.14 16.50 16.74
C VAL A 21 45.82 17.28 16.79
N GLY A 22 45.19 17.55 15.65
CA GLY A 22 43.87 18.18 15.59
C GLY A 22 42.76 17.27 16.14
N ASP A 23 42.77 16.00 15.75
CA ASP A 23 41.80 15.01 16.25
C ASP A 23 42.02 14.69 17.74
N LEU A 24 43.27 14.65 18.22
CA LEU A 24 43.56 14.43 19.63
C LEU A 24 43.23 15.68 20.48
N ALA A 25 43.49 16.89 19.97
CA ALA A 25 43.09 18.12 20.64
C ALA A 25 41.56 18.27 20.70
N ASN A 26 40.85 17.89 19.64
CA ASN A 26 39.38 17.89 19.61
C ASN A 26 38.78 16.77 20.48
N ALA A 27 39.42 15.60 20.57
CA ALA A 27 39.05 14.54 21.50
C ALA A 27 39.23 14.98 22.97
N ILE A 28 40.37 15.60 23.30
CA ILE A 28 40.66 16.10 24.66
C ILE A 28 39.74 17.29 25.02
N ALA A 29 39.32 18.10 24.04
CA ALA A 29 38.41 19.22 24.23
C ALA A 29 36.91 18.86 24.16
N GLY A 30 36.56 17.61 23.82
CA GLY A 30 35.16 17.18 23.64
C GLY A 30 34.45 17.84 22.46
N THR A 31 35.18 18.28 21.44
CA THR A 31 34.65 18.99 20.26
C THR A 31 34.56 18.12 19.00
N ASN A 32 34.85 16.82 19.10
CA ASN A 32 34.65 15.90 17.99
C ASN A 32 33.20 15.94 17.53
N GLY A 33 32.99 16.35 16.28
CA GLY A 33 31.68 16.60 15.74
C GLY A 33 30.83 15.34 15.75
N ALA A 34 29.62 15.43 16.31
CA ALA A 34 28.69 14.34 16.30
C ALA A 34 28.13 14.09 14.89
N SER A 35 28.01 12.83 14.47
CA SER A 35 27.41 12.46 13.18
C SER A 35 26.36 11.37 13.38
N LEU A 36 25.10 11.71 13.12
CA LEU A 36 23.99 10.75 13.20
C LEU A 36 23.63 10.17 11.83
N SER A 37 23.45 8.85 11.77
CA SER A 37 22.73 8.19 10.69
C SER A 37 21.40 7.63 11.18
N ALA A 38 20.45 7.48 10.27
CA ALA A 38 19.17 6.85 10.54
C ALA A 38 18.97 5.68 9.58
N THR A 39 18.48 4.56 10.10
CA THR A 39 18.21 3.35 9.34
C THR A 39 16.76 2.89 9.58
N PRO A 40 15.95 2.69 8.53
CA PRO A 40 16.28 2.92 7.11
C PRO A 40 16.40 4.43 6.77
N SER A 41 17.11 4.77 5.68
CA SER A 41 17.24 6.15 5.18
C SER A 41 15.97 6.68 4.48
N SER A 42 15.03 5.78 4.19
CA SER A 42 13.69 6.08 3.71
C SER A 42 12.68 5.13 4.36
N VAL A 43 11.53 5.66 4.76
CA VAL A 43 10.44 4.90 5.36
C VAL A 43 9.21 5.04 4.47
N GLN A 44 8.54 3.92 4.19
CA GLN A 44 7.25 3.91 3.52
C GLN A 44 6.21 3.36 4.48
N LEU A 45 5.19 4.16 4.74
CA LEU A 45 4.04 3.86 5.58
C LEU A 45 2.84 3.51 4.72
N PHE A 46 2.01 2.60 5.21
CA PHE A 46 0.88 2.04 4.47
C PHE A 46 -0.32 1.89 5.37
N ALA A 47 -1.48 2.39 4.98
CA ALA A 47 -2.70 2.17 5.75
C ALA A 47 -2.89 0.67 6.03
N THR A 48 -2.97 0.29 7.30
CA THR A 48 -3.15 -1.12 7.71
C THR A 48 -4.61 -1.47 8.05
N SER A 49 -5.53 -0.50 8.02
CA SER A 49 -6.93 -0.71 8.44
C SER A 49 -7.85 0.43 8.02
N ALA A 50 -9.15 0.28 8.32
CA ALA A 50 -10.23 1.25 8.08
C ALA A 50 -9.99 2.67 8.64
N GLN A 51 -9.00 2.87 9.52
CA GLN A 51 -8.63 4.18 10.07
C GLN A 51 -7.56 4.92 9.26
N ASN A 52 -7.00 4.32 8.21
CA ASN A 52 -5.95 4.93 7.38
C ASN A 52 -4.73 5.38 8.21
N GLU A 53 -4.23 4.52 9.10
CA GLU A 53 -3.06 4.78 9.93
C GLU A 53 -1.97 3.72 9.74
N SER A 54 -0.71 4.11 9.95
CA SER A 54 0.48 3.25 9.87
C SER A 54 1.58 3.79 10.77
N SER A 55 2.41 2.90 11.32
CA SER A 55 3.61 3.28 12.09
C SER A 55 4.85 2.55 11.60
N ALA A 56 6.01 3.16 11.84
CA ALA A 56 7.32 2.52 11.65
C ALA A 56 8.33 3.05 12.65
N THR A 57 9.32 2.21 12.97
CA THR A 57 10.43 2.57 13.85
C THR A 57 11.71 2.69 13.02
N LEU A 58 12.44 3.78 13.22
CA LEU A 58 13.77 4.00 12.66
C LEU A 58 14.81 3.96 13.78
N THR A 59 15.98 3.39 13.48
CA THR A 59 17.12 3.33 14.38
C THR A 59 18.08 4.48 14.04
N VAL A 60 18.33 5.34 15.02
CA VAL A 60 19.34 6.41 14.92
C VAL A 60 20.61 5.93 15.59
N GLN A 61 21.73 6.04 14.88
CA GLN A 61 23.05 5.68 15.37
C GLN A 61 23.96 6.89 15.37
N ASN A 62 24.74 7.03 16.44
CA ASN A 62 25.83 8.00 16.49
C ASN A 62 27.14 7.37 15.98
N ASN A 63 27.58 7.78 14.79
CA ASN A 63 28.79 7.29 14.11
C ASN A 63 29.99 8.23 14.30
N SER A 64 30.02 8.97 15.40
CA SER A 64 31.07 9.95 15.64
C SER A 64 32.47 9.32 15.78
N PRO A 65 33.53 10.11 15.54
CA PRO A 65 34.86 9.84 16.07
C PRO A 65 34.83 9.70 17.61
N ILE A 66 35.95 9.24 18.18
CA ILE A 66 36.09 8.98 19.63
C ILE A 66 35.56 10.17 20.45
N ASP A 67 34.74 9.88 21.46
CA ASP A 67 34.11 10.85 22.38
C ASP A 67 33.12 11.85 21.77
N GLY A 68 32.67 11.67 20.52
CA GLY A 68 31.61 12.50 19.94
C GLY A 68 30.22 12.16 20.49
N ALA A 69 29.54 13.15 21.09
CA ALA A 69 28.20 13.01 21.66
C ALA A 69 27.18 13.91 20.96
N ALA A 70 26.03 13.34 20.59
CA ALA A 70 24.87 14.09 20.11
C ALA A 70 23.91 14.36 21.26
N THR A 71 23.44 15.60 21.40
CA THR A 71 22.45 15.99 22.43
C THR A 71 21.30 16.78 21.81
N ASN A 72 20.19 16.92 22.54
CA ASN A 72 18.99 17.64 22.09
C ASN A 72 18.46 17.12 20.74
N ILE A 73 18.47 15.79 20.57
CA ILE A 73 18.02 15.14 19.35
C ILE A 73 16.51 15.36 19.22
N THR A 74 16.13 16.15 18.22
CA THR A 74 14.77 16.64 18.00
C THR A 74 14.32 16.29 16.58
N PRO A 75 13.55 15.20 16.40
CA PRO A 75 12.91 14.86 15.14
C PRO A 75 11.66 15.72 14.90
N THR A 76 11.54 16.32 13.73
CA THR A 76 10.37 17.13 13.35
C THR A 76 9.97 16.91 11.90
N PHE A 77 8.66 16.98 11.64
CA PHE A 77 8.10 17.06 10.30
C PHE A 77 7.74 18.52 9.95
N PRO A 78 7.69 18.89 8.67
CA PRO A 78 7.10 20.16 8.23
C PRO A 78 5.65 20.30 8.70
N VAL A 79 5.18 21.53 8.88
CA VAL A 79 3.77 21.78 9.23
C VAL A 79 2.86 21.40 8.05
N GLY A 80 1.69 20.83 8.35
CA GLY A 80 0.66 20.53 7.34
C GLY A 80 0.85 19.22 6.59
N VAL A 81 1.77 18.35 7.04
CA VAL A 81 1.90 16.98 6.53
C VAL A 81 1.24 16.00 7.49
N PRO A 82 0.74 14.85 7.03
CA PRO A 82 -0.02 13.95 7.89
C PRO A 82 0.91 12.92 8.57
N PHE A 83 2.05 13.38 9.04
CA PHE A 83 3.05 12.58 9.74
C PHE A 83 3.32 13.15 11.12
N ILE A 84 3.47 12.28 12.10
CA ILE A 84 3.83 12.66 13.47
C ILE A 84 4.98 11.80 13.99
N VAL A 85 5.77 12.38 14.90
CA VAL A 85 6.68 11.60 15.73
C VAL A 85 5.90 11.12 16.95
N SER A 86 5.48 9.87 16.91
CA SER A 86 4.70 9.24 17.98
C SER A 86 5.53 8.92 19.23
N ASN A 87 6.83 8.68 19.06
CA ASN A 87 7.77 8.47 20.15
C ASN A 87 9.19 8.89 19.72
N ASN A 88 9.84 9.71 20.55
CA ASN A 88 11.25 10.04 20.42
C ASN A 88 12.05 9.38 21.57
N GLY A 89 12.62 8.20 21.32
CA GLY A 89 13.52 7.53 22.25
C GLY A 89 14.95 8.09 22.26
N CYS A 90 15.21 9.18 21.54
CA CYS A 90 16.52 9.79 21.38
C CYS A 90 16.58 11.16 22.07
N SER A 91 17.24 11.26 23.22
CA SER A 91 17.52 12.54 23.89
C SER A 91 19.00 12.93 23.77
N SER A 92 19.88 11.96 23.99
CA SER A 92 21.31 12.03 23.73
C SER A 92 21.85 10.67 23.28
N LEU A 93 22.94 10.70 22.51
CA LEU A 93 23.65 9.50 22.09
C LEU A 93 25.16 9.73 22.24
N ASN A 94 25.80 8.86 23.02
CA ASN A 94 27.26 8.75 23.03
C ASN A 94 27.77 8.05 21.77
N GLN A 95 29.09 8.01 21.59
CA GLN A 95 29.71 7.32 20.47
C GLN A 95 29.21 5.88 20.33
N ASN A 96 28.85 5.47 19.11
CA ASN A 96 28.35 4.14 18.73
C ASN A 96 27.03 3.72 19.42
N ALA A 97 26.40 4.61 20.19
CA ALA A 97 25.11 4.34 20.78
C ALA A 97 24.00 4.45 19.72
N THR A 98 22.92 3.70 19.95
CA THR A 98 21.72 3.70 19.13
C THR A 98 20.49 4.02 19.95
N CYS A 99 19.50 4.65 19.33
CA CYS A 99 18.17 4.84 19.88
C CYS A 99 17.12 4.68 18.79
N GLN A 100 15.85 4.68 19.18
CA GLN A 100 14.73 4.49 18.26
C GLN A 100 13.80 5.68 18.25
N ILE A 101 13.29 6.01 17.07
CA ILE A 101 12.22 7.00 16.87
C ILE A 101 11.08 6.26 16.17
N THR A 102 9.86 6.43 16.67
CA THR A 102 8.67 5.85 16.04
C THR A 102 7.88 6.97 15.39
N ILE A 103 7.65 6.83 14.09
CA ILE A 103 6.83 7.74 13.30
C ILE A 103 5.50 7.09 12.96
N GLN A 104 4.48 7.92 12.85
CA GLN A 104 3.15 7.54 12.42
C GLN A 104 2.72 8.43 11.26
N GLY A 105 1.97 7.86 10.34
CA GLY A 105 1.39 8.56 9.20
C GLY A 105 -0.05 8.13 9.05
N SER A 106 -0.89 9.08 8.67
CA SER A 106 -2.29 8.82 8.37
C SER A 106 -2.76 9.61 7.15
N GLY A 107 -3.98 9.36 6.69
CA GLY A 107 -4.61 10.19 5.66
C GLY A 107 -5.20 9.40 4.50
N GLU A 108 -5.91 10.11 3.62
CA GLU A 108 -6.65 9.53 2.50
C GLU A 108 -5.92 9.68 1.16
N SER A 109 -4.78 10.38 1.15
CA SER A 109 -4.00 10.67 -0.04
C SER A 109 -2.52 10.35 0.18
N SER A 110 -1.85 9.95 -0.91
CA SER A 110 -0.41 9.74 -0.90
C SER A 110 0.31 11.02 -0.49
N SER A 111 1.24 10.91 0.46
CA SER A 111 1.96 12.05 1.02
C SER A 111 3.45 11.76 1.11
N TYR A 112 4.26 12.80 1.03
CA TYR A 112 5.71 12.72 1.14
C TYR A 112 6.24 13.89 1.97
N ALA A 113 7.08 13.61 2.96
CA ALA A 113 7.73 14.63 3.75
C ALA A 113 9.08 14.14 4.31
N PRO A 114 10.08 15.03 4.42
CA PRO A 114 11.30 14.71 5.16
C PRO A 114 11.02 14.76 6.67
N LEU A 115 11.45 13.72 7.39
CA LEU A 115 11.70 13.82 8.83
C LEU A 115 13.06 14.47 9.04
N VAL A 116 13.10 15.65 9.64
CA VAL A 116 14.34 16.37 9.95
C VAL A 116 14.71 16.09 11.39
N ILE A 117 15.85 15.40 11.60
CA ILE A 117 16.40 15.14 12.93
C ILE A 117 17.48 16.19 13.20
N THR A 118 17.17 17.15 14.06
CA THR A 118 18.11 18.19 14.49
C THR A 118 18.79 17.77 15.78
N TYR A 119 20.10 18.00 15.91
CA TYR A 119 20.85 17.68 17.13
C TYR A 119 22.02 18.64 17.33
N ASN A 120 22.49 18.73 18.57
CA ASN A 120 23.71 19.45 18.91
C ASN A 120 24.91 18.51 18.82
N SER A 121 25.92 18.95 18.08
CA SER A 121 27.26 18.39 17.96
C SER A 121 28.23 19.40 18.59
N GLY A 122 28.54 19.21 19.89
CA GLY A 122 29.17 20.25 20.69
C GLY A 122 28.32 21.53 20.69
N ASN A 123 28.92 22.65 20.24
CA ASN A 123 28.24 23.95 20.14
C ASN A 123 27.57 24.20 18.78
N THR A 124 27.62 23.25 17.85
CA THR A 124 27.02 23.39 16.52
C THR A 124 25.72 22.60 16.41
N LYS A 125 24.74 23.15 15.69
CA LYS A 125 23.54 22.40 15.30
C LYS A 125 23.81 21.67 14.00
N GLN A 126 23.43 20.42 13.95
CA GLN A 126 23.51 19.54 12.78
C GLN A 126 22.14 18.96 12.49
N THR A 127 21.95 18.50 11.26
CA THR A 127 20.73 17.83 10.84
C THR A 127 21.04 16.55 10.08
N THR A 128 20.16 15.56 10.23
CA THR A 128 20.08 14.41 9.33
C THR A 128 18.63 14.23 8.92
N THR A 129 18.39 13.70 7.72
CA THR A 129 17.04 13.63 7.14
C THR A 129 16.70 12.20 6.76
N VAL A 130 15.48 11.79 7.05
CA VAL A 130 14.89 10.54 6.57
C VAL A 130 13.70 10.88 5.70
N ASN A 131 13.63 10.32 4.49
CA ASN A 131 12.48 10.54 3.61
C ASN A 131 11.34 9.64 4.06
N VAL A 132 10.16 10.21 4.29
CA VAL A 132 8.97 9.47 4.70
C VAL A 132 7.90 9.63 3.63
N SER A 133 7.38 8.51 3.15
CA SER A 133 6.19 8.47 2.31
C SER A 133 5.07 7.74 3.03
N TYR A 134 3.84 8.17 2.75
CA TYR A 134 2.63 7.48 3.18
C TYR A 134 1.80 7.17 1.94
N SER A 135 1.40 5.91 1.80
CA SER A 135 0.37 5.50 0.84
C SER A 135 -0.87 5.04 1.61
N PRO A 136 -2.01 5.72 1.47
CA PRO A 136 -3.29 5.25 2.00
C PRO A 136 -3.75 3.94 1.36
N TYR A 137 -3.19 3.60 0.21
CA TYR A 137 -3.59 2.45 -0.57
C TYR A 137 -2.35 1.64 -0.96
N GLY A 138 -2.24 0.43 -0.40
CA GLY A 138 -1.23 -0.54 -0.81
C GLY A 138 0.11 -0.35 -0.12
N GLY A 139 0.36 -1.26 0.85
CA GLY A 139 1.67 -1.87 1.09
C GLY A 139 2.47 -2.15 -0.19
N SER A 140 3.74 -2.54 -0.06
CA SER A 140 4.42 -3.25 -1.15
C SER A 140 3.46 -4.33 -1.69
N LEU A 141 2.94 -4.08 -2.90
CA LEU A 141 1.83 -4.84 -3.47
C LEU A 141 2.35 -6.24 -3.81
N THR A 142 2.24 -7.15 -2.85
CA THR A 142 2.71 -8.52 -2.95
C THR A 142 1.51 -9.44 -3.08
N GLY A 143 1.32 -9.99 -4.27
CA GLY A 143 0.20 -10.88 -4.60
C GLY A 143 -0.56 -10.43 -5.84
N LYS A 144 -1.74 -11.03 -6.06
CA LYS A 144 -2.69 -10.61 -7.10
C LYS A 144 -3.85 -9.82 -6.50
N TYR A 145 -4.36 -8.85 -7.24
CA TYR A 145 -5.44 -7.96 -6.78
C TYR A 145 -6.73 -8.14 -7.56
N ILE A 146 -7.85 -7.90 -6.87
CA ILE A 146 -9.18 -7.71 -7.46
C ILE A 146 -9.70 -6.35 -7.01
N PHE A 147 -10.24 -5.57 -7.94
CA PHE A 147 -10.94 -4.32 -7.62
C PHE A 147 -12.27 -4.26 -8.37
N VAL A 148 -13.15 -3.36 -7.93
CA VAL A 148 -14.44 -3.08 -8.59
C VAL A 148 -14.32 -1.76 -9.36
N THR A 149 -14.65 -1.71 -10.64
CA THR A 149 -14.49 -0.46 -11.39
C THR A 149 -15.31 0.68 -10.78
N SER A 150 -14.73 1.88 -10.63
CA SER A 150 -15.51 3.08 -10.29
C SER A 150 -16.48 3.47 -11.41
N GLN A 151 -16.13 3.15 -12.66
CA GLN A 151 -16.98 3.29 -13.82
C GLN A 151 -18.07 2.23 -13.84
N ARG A 152 -19.23 2.59 -14.36
CA ARG A 152 -20.40 1.71 -14.52
C ARG A 152 -20.68 1.48 -16.00
N TYR A 153 -21.08 0.26 -16.33
CA TYR A 153 -21.31 -0.20 -17.71
C TYR A 153 -22.66 -0.88 -17.82
N ASN A 154 -23.31 -0.70 -18.98
CA ASN A 154 -24.44 -1.54 -19.35
C ASN A 154 -23.97 -2.96 -19.74
N GLY A 155 -24.90 -3.83 -20.09
CA GLY A 155 -24.63 -5.22 -20.47
C GLY A 155 -23.77 -5.39 -21.72
N ASN A 156 -23.59 -4.34 -22.53
CA ASN A 156 -22.70 -4.37 -23.69
C ASN A 156 -21.27 -4.00 -23.25
N LEU A 157 -20.56 -5.00 -22.77
CA LEU A 157 -19.15 -4.87 -22.40
C LEU A 157 -18.20 -5.04 -23.60
N GLY A 158 -18.72 -5.43 -24.77
CA GLY A 158 -17.92 -5.82 -25.94
C GLY A 158 -17.41 -7.26 -25.86
N GLY A 159 -18.18 -8.14 -25.19
CA GLY A 159 -17.74 -9.49 -24.84
C GLY A 159 -16.64 -9.50 -23.79
N PHE A 160 -16.05 -10.68 -23.56
CA PHE A 160 -14.97 -10.84 -22.58
C PHE A 160 -13.75 -9.96 -22.88
N SER A 161 -13.32 -9.90 -24.15
CA SER A 161 -12.19 -9.04 -24.56
C SER A 161 -12.47 -7.54 -24.32
N GLY A 162 -13.69 -7.09 -24.61
CA GLY A 162 -14.09 -5.71 -24.34
C GLY A 162 -14.15 -5.41 -22.83
N ALA A 163 -14.63 -6.36 -22.02
CA ALA A 163 -14.63 -6.24 -20.57
C ALA A 163 -13.21 -6.18 -19.98
N ASP A 164 -12.29 -7.02 -20.48
CA ASP A 164 -10.86 -7.00 -20.11
C ASP A 164 -10.20 -5.66 -20.46
N ALA A 165 -10.52 -5.10 -21.63
CA ALA A 165 -10.03 -3.79 -22.05
C ALA A 165 -10.55 -2.66 -21.15
N LYS A 166 -11.81 -2.73 -20.71
CA LYS A 166 -12.37 -1.78 -19.72
C LYS A 166 -11.63 -1.88 -18.40
N CYS A 167 -11.39 -3.09 -17.90
CA CYS A 167 -10.60 -3.31 -16.68
C CYS A 167 -9.19 -2.73 -16.79
N THR A 168 -8.50 -3.00 -17.90
CA THR A 168 -7.15 -2.47 -18.14
C THR A 168 -7.14 -0.94 -18.18
N SER A 169 -8.12 -0.32 -18.86
CA SER A 169 -8.26 1.12 -18.96
C SER A 169 -8.49 1.78 -17.60
N VAL A 170 -9.41 1.24 -16.80
CA VAL A 170 -9.70 1.75 -15.45
C VAL A 170 -8.50 1.58 -14.54
N ALA A 171 -7.87 0.40 -14.55
CA ALA A 171 -6.71 0.12 -13.72
C ALA A 171 -5.52 1.05 -14.00
N ALA A 172 -5.29 1.41 -15.26
CA ALA A 172 -4.22 2.33 -15.65
C ALA A 172 -4.41 3.76 -15.11
N ASN A 173 -5.65 4.14 -14.78
CA ASN A 173 -6.00 5.46 -14.25
C ASN A 173 -6.21 5.49 -12.73
N GLY A 174 -6.36 4.31 -12.09
CA GLY A 174 -6.62 4.21 -10.65
C GLY A 174 -5.42 4.56 -9.78
N ASN A 175 -5.66 5.24 -8.67
CA ASN A 175 -4.61 5.67 -7.75
C ASN A 175 -3.85 4.51 -7.10
N VAL A 176 -4.52 3.37 -6.89
CA VAL A 176 -3.92 2.16 -6.30
C VAL A 176 -3.32 1.28 -7.39
N THR A 177 -4.03 1.13 -8.51
CA THR A 177 -3.73 0.12 -9.52
C THR A 177 -2.78 0.60 -10.62
N LYS A 178 -2.60 1.91 -10.84
CA LYS A 178 -1.80 2.45 -11.96
C LYS A 178 -0.33 1.98 -11.99
N ASN A 179 0.21 1.61 -10.83
CA ASN A 179 1.58 1.12 -10.71
C ASN A 179 1.70 -0.41 -10.86
N ILE A 180 0.59 -1.12 -11.07
CA ILE A 180 0.56 -2.55 -11.32
C ILE A 180 0.68 -2.76 -12.84
N THR A 181 1.82 -3.30 -13.29
CA THR A 181 2.15 -3.43 -14.71
C THR A 181 1.64 -4.71 -15.38
N SER A 182 0.99 -5.59 -14.63
CA SER A 182 0.37 -6.81 -15.16
C SER A 182 -0.95 -6.53 -15.89
N GLY A 183 -1.38 -7.48 -16.72
CA GLY A 183 -2.68 -7.42 -17.38
C GLY A 183 -3.85 -7.54 -16.39
N TRP A 184 -5.04 -7.18 -16.87
CA TRP A 184 -6.29 -7.24 -16.12
C TRP A 184 -7.36 -7.97 -16.92
N LYS A 185 -8.13 -8.84 -16.26
CA LYS A 185 -9.31 -9.47 -16.85
C LYS A 185 -10.55 -9.20 -16.03
N ALA A 186 -11.70 -9.07 -16.69
CA ALA A 186 -12.97 -8.92 -16.02
C ALA A 186 -13.41 -10.24 -15.38
N MET A 187 -13.80 -10.22 -14.11
CA MET A 187 -14.40 -11.38 -13.46
C MET A 187 -15.85 -11.50 -13.92
N LEU A 188 -16.05 -12.18 -15.04
CA LEU A 188 -17.36 -12.53 -15.58
C LEU A 188 -17.39 -14.03 -15.76
N ASN A 189 -18.53 -14.66 -15.50
CA ASN A 189 -18.68 -16.09 -15.59
C ASN A 189 -18.24 -16.58 -16.99
N GLY A 190 -17.30 -17.53 -17.01
CA GLY A 190 -16.71 -18.07 -18.24
C GLY A 190 -15.51 -17.30 -18.79
N ASN A 191 -15.18 -16.11 -18.28
CA ASN A 191 -14.00 -15.36 -18.74
C ASN A 191 -12.67 -15.95 -18.21
N ASN A 192 -12.71 -16.81 -17.19
CA ASN A 192 -11.53 -17.43 -16.59
C ASN A 192 -10.49 -16.36 -16.15
N ALA A 193 -10.91 -15.46 -15.27
CA ALA A 193 -10.11 -14.33 -14.81
C ALA A 193 -9.12 -14.67 -13.68
N THR A 194 -9.33 -15.77 -12.96
CA THR A 194 -8.49 -16.18 -11.82
C THR A 194 -7.66 -17.42 -12.14
N THR A 195 -6.62 -17.64 -11.33
CA THR A 195 -5.77 -18.84 -11.40
C THR A 195 -5.90 -19.66 -10.12
N ALA A 196 -6.14 -20.97 -10.27
CA ALA A 196 -6.26 -21.88 -9.12
C ALA A 196 -5.00 -21.85 -8.24
N GLY A 197 -5.19 -21.82 -6.92
CA GLY A 197 -4.10 -21.78 -5.94
C GLY A 197 -3.50 -20.38 -5.69
N VAL A 198 -4.01 -19.34 -6.35
CA VAL A 198 -3.56 -17.96 -6.16
C VAL A 198 -4.45 -17.24 -5.14
N GLU A 199 -3.83 -16.64 -4.13
CA GLU A 199 -4.51 -15.71 -3.23
C GLU A 199 -4.71 -14.35 -3.91
N TYR A 200 -5.94 -13.84 -3.82
CA TYR A 200 -6.30 -12.52 -4.29
C TYR A 200 -6.64 -11.59 -3.12
N LYS A 201 -6.30 -10.31 -3.27
CA LYS A 201 -6.54 -9.26 -2.28
C LYS A 201 -7.30 -8.10 -2.91
N ASN A 202 -8.02 -7.31 -2.12
CA ASN A 202 -8.60 -6.05 -2.61
C ASN A 202 -7.58 -4.90 -2.60
N THR A 203 -7.97 -3.72 -3.08
CA THR A 203 -7.11 -2.51 -3.12
C THR A 203 -6.79 -1.92 -1.75
N LYS A 204 -7.36 -2.46 -0.67
CA LYS A 204 -6.94 -2.22 0.73
C LYS A 204 -6.03 -3.32 1.28
N ASN A 205 -5.53 -4.20 0.42
CA ASN A 205 -4.65 -5.33 0.77
C ASN A 205 -5.29 -6.34 1.73
N ILE A 206 -6.62 -6.37 1.83
CA ILE A 206 -7.38 -7.35 2.59
C ILE A 206 -7.52 -8.60 1.72
N SER A 207 -7.24 -9.78 2.28
CA SER A 207 -7.38 -11.05 1.57
C SER A 207 -8.85 -11.32 1.24
N LEU A 208 -9.10 -11.68 -0.02
CA LEU A 208 -10.39 -12.15 -0.52
C LEU A 208 -10.44 -13.68 -0.54
N GLY A 209 -9.31 -14.36 -0.32
CA GLY A 209 -9.20 -15.81 -0.38
C GLY A 209 -8.38 -16.32 -1.57
N THR A 210 -8.30 -17.65 -1.65
CA THR A 210 -7.53 -18.37 -2.67
C THR A 210 -8.47 -18.91 -3.74
N ALA A 211 -8.25 -18.56 -5.00
CA ALA A 211 -9.08 -19.04 -6.09
C ALA A 211 -8.92 -20.56 -6.27
N THR A 212 -10.03 -21.26 -6.50
CA THR A 212 -10.04 -22.71 -6.75
C THR A 212 -10.06 -23.08 -8.23
N GLY A 213 -10.26 -22.10 -9.12
CA GLY A 213 -10.39 -22.32 -10.56
C GLY A 213 -10.22 -21.06 -11.40
N GLY A 214 -10.70 -21.14 -12.65
CA GLY A 214 -10.67 -20.06 -13.62
C GLY A 214 -11.56 -18.87 -13.24
N ASN A 215 -12.63 -19.12 -12.49
CA ASN A 215 -13.43 -18.07 -11.86
C ASN A 215 -13.17 -18.09 -10.35
N PHE A 216 -13.43 -16.99 -9.66
CA PHE A 216 -13.24 -16.92 -8.21
C PHE A 216 -14.35 -17.73 -7.50
N VAL A 217 -14.19 -19.06 -7.46
CA VAL A 217 -15.14 -19.98 -6.83
C VAL A 217 -14.65 -20.27 -5.40
N GLU A 218 -15.33 -19.67 -4.40
CA GLU A 218 -15.24 -19.85 -2.94
C GLU A 218 -13.86 -19.71 -2.24
N PRO A 219 -13.86 -19.05 -1.05
CA PRO A 219 -14.10 -19.75 0.21
C PRO A 219 -15.42 -19.36 0.88
N GLU A 220 -15.88 -20.26 1.75
CA GLU A 220 -17.10 -20.29 2.59
C GLU A 220 -17.37 -19.04 3.45
N TYR A 221 -16.49 -18.04 3.44
CA TYR A 221 -16.63 -16.80 4.20
C TYR A 221 -15.68 -15.74 3.66
N ILE A 222 -16.22 -14.60 3.20
CA ILE A 222 -15.42 -13.42 2.84
C ILE A 222 -15.87 -12.25 3.70
N PRO A 223 -14.95 -11.49 4.34
CA PRO A 223 -15.32 -10.44 5.28
C PRO A 223 -16.24 -9.39 4.64
N GLN A 224 -17.15 -8.81 5.43
CA GLN A 224 -17.95 -7.65 5.02
C GLN A 224 -17.05 -6.51 4.48
N ASN A 225 -17.54 -5.78 3.49
CA ASN A 225 -16.92 -4.59 2.87
C ASN A 225 -15.62 -4.86 2.10
N VAL A 226 -15.70 -5.67 1.03
CA VAL A 226 -14.55 -5.96 0.15
C VAL A 226 -14.56 -5.21 -1.19
N PHE A 227 -15.59 -4.40 -1.45
CA PHE A 227 -15.81 -3.68 -2.72
C PHE A 227 -15.02 -2.39 -2.76
N PHE A 228 -13.74 -2.49 -3.06
CA PHE A 228 -12.91 -1.29 -3.24
C PHE A 228 -12.55 -1.09 -4.70
N SER A 229 -12.62 0.17 -5.12
CA SER A 229 -12.29 0.57 -6.47
C SER A 229 -10.80 0.57 -6.75
N GLU A 230 -10.44 0.82 -8.01
CA GLU A 230 -9.07 1.09 -8.45
C GLU A 230 -8.38 2.25 -7.71
N ASP A 231 -9.18 3.07 -7.01
CA ASP A 231 -8.76 4.17 -6.14
C ASP A 231 -8.82 3.84 -4.65
N GLY A 232 -9.35 2.67 -4.27
CA GLY A 232 -9.47 2.23 -2.86
C GLY A 232 -10.74 2.73 -2.15
N TYR A 233 -11.67 3.36 -2.87
CA TYR A 233 -12.96 3.80 -2.34
C TYR A 233 -14.00 2.70 -2.40
N ASP A 234 -15.02 2.78 -1.54
CA ASP A 234 -16.18 1.88 -1.60
C ASP A 234 -16.88 2.01 -2.97
N ALA A 235 -17.01 0.91 -3.69
CA ALA A 235 -17.52 0.86 -5.06
C ALA A 235 -19.01 0.48 -5.15
N GLY A 236 -19.67 0.25 -4.01
CA GLY A 236 -21.09 -0.10 -3.94
C GLY A 236 -21.38 -1.60 -4.17
N ILE A 237 -22.68 -1.92 -4.13
CA ILE A 237 -23.18 -3.27 -3.83
C ILE A 237 -23.79 -4.03 -5.01
N SER A 238 -23.75 -3.53 -6.25
CA SER A 238 -24.36 -4.22 -7.40
C SER A 238 -23.39 -4.32 -8.56
N ILE A 239 -22.89 -5.52 -8.86
CA ILE A 239 -21.75 -5.74 -9.77
C ILE A 239 -22.10 -6.82 -10.80
N TRP A 240 -21.78 -6.61 -12.08
CA TRP A 240 -22.01 -7.61 -13.12
C TRP A 240 -21.12 -8.85 -12.92
N THR A 241 -21.71 -10.04 -12.89
CA THR A 241 -20.96 -11.32 -12.80
C THR A 241 -21.41 -12.35 -13.84
N GLY A 242 -22.71 -12.44 -14.14
CA GLY A 242 -23.26 -13.52 -14.99
C GLY A 242 -23.17 -14.92 -14.38
N ALA A 243 -22.84 -15.02 -13.09
CA ALA A 243 -22.52 -16.27 -12.41
C ALA A 243 -23.76 -16.85 -11.70
N THR A 244 -24.11 -18.12 -11.96
CA THR A 244 -25.32 -18.76 -11.40
C THR A 244 -24.98 -19.76 -10.27
N PRO A 245 -25.81 -19.86 -9.22
CA PRO A 245 -25.51 -20.69 -8.05
C PRO A 245 -25.78 -22.20 -8.22
N THR A 246 -26.30 -22.68 -9.35
CA THR A 246 -26.70 -24.09 -9.51
C THR A 246 -26.02 -24.80 -10.68
N SER A 247 -25.54 -26.01 -10.40
CA SER A 247 -25.20 -27.04 -11.38
C SER A 247 -26.35 -28.08 -11.41
N PRO A 248 -26.82 -28.54 -12.59
CA PRO A 248 -26.36 -28.17 -13.92
C PRO A 248 -26.81 -26.74 -14.30
N PRO A 249 -26.14 -26.07 -15.26
CA PRO A 249 -26.51 -24.73 -15.70
C PRO A 249 -27.92 -24.75 -16.28
N LEU A 250 -28.90 -24.44 -15.43
CA LEU A 250 -30.29 -24.34 -15.83
C LEU A 250 -30.46 -23.00 -16.54
N VAL A 251 -30.51 -23.11 -17.87
CA VAL A 251 -31.12 -22.16 -18.81
C VAL A 251 -30.33 -20.88 -19.07
N ALA A 252 -29.85 -20.73 -20.31
CA ALA A 252 -29.24 -19.57 -20.98
C ALA A 252 -28.41 -18.61 -20.11
N ASP A 253 -27.12 -18.44 -20.45
CA ASP A 253 -26.26 -17.49 -19.77
C ASP A 253 -26.93 -16.11 -19.64
N TYR A 254 -27.33 -15.73 -18.42
CA TYR A 254 -27.84 -14.39 -18.10
C TYR A 254 -26.67 -13.40 -18.09
N ASN A 255 -26.12 -13.17 -19.27
CA ASN A 255 -24.89 -12.44 -19.50
C ASN A 255 -25.08 -11.40 -20.59
N CYS A 256 -26.30 -10.93 -20.86
CA CYS A 256 -26.55 -9.92 -21.88
C CYS A 256 -26.01 -10.32 -23.26
N PHE A 257 -26.39 -11.53 -23.73
CA PHE A 257 -25.90 -12.14 -24.97
C PHE A 257 -24.37 -12.16 -25.08
N GLY A 258 -23.71 -12.80 -24.12
CA GLY A 258 -22.25 -12.85 -24.07
C GLY A 258 -21.61 -11.48 -23.89
N TRP A 259 -22.28 -10.60 -23.15
CA TRP A 259 -21.92 -9.22 -22.83
C TRP A 259 -21.80 -8.31 -24.06
N THR A 260 -22.70 -8.49 -25.02
CA THR A 260 -22.75 -7.71 -26.27
C THR A 260 -24.05 -6.93 -26.45
N TYR A 261 -25.03 -7.15 -25.58
CA TYR A 261 -26.35 -6.53 -25.65
C TYR A 261 -26.51 -5.43 -24.60
N ASP A 262 -26.95 -4.25 -25.04
CA ASP A 262 -27.04 -3.03 -24.24
C ASP A 262 -28.42 -2.79 -23.60
N GLY A 263 -29.37 -3.70 -23.80
CA GLY A 263 -30.72 -3.55 -23.26
C GLY A 263 -31.59 -2.53 -23.98
N SER A 264 -31.23 -2.10 -25.19
CA SER A 264 -31.97 -1.09 -25.97
C SER A 264 -33.46 -1.42 -26.19
N ASN A 265 -33.86 -2.69 -26.09
CA ASN A 265 -35.27 -3.12 -26.21
C ASN A 265 -35.92 -3.50 -24.86
N ASP A 266 -35.24 -3.27 -23.73
CA ASP A 266 -35.72 -3.69 -22.40
C ASP A 266 -36.95 -2.87 -21.92
N GLN A 267 -37.37 -1.82 -22.65
CA GLN A 267 -38.46 -0.91 -22.26
C GLN A 267 -39.87 -1.36 -22.70
N GLY A 268 -40.04 -2.58 -23.22
CA GLY A 268 -41.34 -3.15 -23.56
C GLY A 268 -41.62 -4.39 -22.73
N ASN A 269 -42.80 -4.48 -22.12
CA ASN A 269 -43.32 -5.60 -21.31
C ASN A 269 -43.44 -6.96 -22.08
N THR A 270 -42.69 -7.15 -23.17
CA THR A 270 -42.58 -8.41 -23.91
C THR A 270 -41.74 -9.40 -23.11
N PRO A 271 -42.12 -10.70 -23.04
CA PRO A 271 -41.32 -11.72 -22.36
C PRO A 271 -39.94 -11.78 -23.01
N LEU A 272 -38.96 -11.26 -22.29
CA LEU A 272 -37.57 -11.25 -22.71
C LEU A 272 -37.07 -12.69 -22.78
N SER A 273 -36.66 -13.13 -23.98
CA SER A 273 -36.00 -14.44 -24.17
C SER A 273 -34.67 -14.46 -23.41
N GLN A 274 -34.31 -15.62 -22.86
CA GLN A 274 -33.38 -15.76 -21.74
C GLN A 274 -31.90 -15.32 -21.86
N PRO A 275 -31.35 -14.75 -22.97
CA PRO A 275 -30.03 -14.09 -22.88
C PRO A 275 -30.08 -12.57 -22.69
N SER A 276 -31.26 -11.92 -22.70
CA SER A 276 -31.38 -10.45 -22.66
C SER A 276 -31.38 -9.83 -21.26
N LEU A 277 -31.05 -10.62 -20.24
CA LEU A 277 -30.85 -10.16 -18.87
C LEU A 277 -29.41 -10.47 -18.46
N GLY A 278 -28.87 -9.62 -17.59
CA GLY A 278 -27.59 -9.84 -16.94
C GLY A 278 -27.83 -10.29 -15.50
N ARG A 279 -26.96 -11.15 -14.96
CA ARG A 279 -26.95 -11.43 -13.54
C ARG A 279 -25.95 -10.53 -12.82
N ALA A 280 -26.46 -9.84 -11.81
CA ALA A 280 -25.68 -9.01 -10.91
C ALA A 280 -25.54 -9.72 -9.57
N ASP A 281 -24.38 -9.55 -8.95
CA ASP A 281 -24.18 -9.86 -7.54
C ASP A 281 -24.65 -8.69 -6.69
N TYR A 282 -25.27 -8.99 -5.54
CA TYR A 282 -25.69 -8.01 -4.54
C TYR A 282 -24.96 -8.26 -3.23
N ALA A 283 -24.04 -7.37 -2.87
CA ALA A 283 -23.35 -7.51 -1.61
C ALA A 283 -24.10 -6.80 -0.48
N GLU A 284 -24.89 -7.53 0.30
CA GLU A 284 -25.49 -6.98 1.50
C GLU A 284 -24.57 -7.16 2.72
N ALA A 285 -24.43 -6.11 3.53
CA ALA A 285 -23.69 -6.19 4.79
C ALA A 285 -24.33 -7.26 5.69
N GLY A 286 -23.61 -8.36 5.96
CA GLY A 286 -24.13 -9.48 6.74
C GLY A 286 -24.24 -10.79 5.98
N LYS A 287 -23.96 -10.80 4.67
CA LYS A 287 -24.03 -12.00 3.85
C LYS A 287 -22.69 -12.34 3.21
N ASP A 288 -22.45 -13.64 3.08
CA ASP A 288 -21.14 -14.22 2.77
C ASP A 288 -20.92 -14.48 1.27
N LEU A 289 -21.70 -13.84 0.40
CA LEU A 289 -21.69 -14.11 -1.05
C LEU A 289 -21.48 -12.79 -1.80
N TRP A 290 -20.41 -12.68 -2.59
CA TRP A 290 -20.10 -11.49 -3.40
C TRP A 290 -19.75 -11.83 -4.87
N TRP A 291 -19.98 -13.08 -5.23
CA TRP A 291 -19.83 -13.60 -6.60
C TRP A 291 -21.12 -14.28 -7.09
N PHE A 292 -22.05 -14.58 -6.18
CA PHE A 292 -23.22 -15.43 -6.41
C PHE A 292 -24.46 -15.02 -5.61
N GLU A 293 -24.49 -13.84 -4.96
CA GLU A 293 -25.64 -13.54 -4.12
C GLU A 293 -26.88 -13.21 -4.96
N GLY A 294 -27.85 -14.11 -4.87
CA GLY A 294 -29.22 -13.89 -5.29
C GLY A 294 -29.51 -14.13 -6.77
N ASP A 295 -30.71 -14.61 -7.04
CA ASP A 295 -31.30 -14.66 -8.37
C ASP A 295 -31.72 -13.28 -8.89
N VAL A 296 -30.85 -12.27 -8.73
CA VAL A 296 -31.15 -10.90 -9.20
C VAL A 296 -30.81 -10.77 -10.67
N LEU A 297 -31.80 -11.09 -11.49
CA LEU A 297 -31.79 -10.75 -12.90
C LEU A 297 -31.99 -9.26 -13.06
N SER A 298 -31.07 -8.62 -13.77
CA SER A 298 -31.08 -7.19 -14.05
C SER A 298 -31.18 -6.95 -15.56
N TYR A 299 -31.85 -5.86 -15.93
CA TYR A 299 -31.92 -5.44 -17.32
C TYR A 299 -30.53 -5.06 -17.82
N CYS A 300 -30.20 -5.45 -19.05
CA CYS A 300 -28.91 -5.14 -19.65
C CYS A 300 -28.73 -3.64 -19.91
N SER A 301 -29.83 -2.88 -19.89
CA SER A 301 -29.80 -1.41 -19.94
C SER A 301 -29.29 -0.74 -18.66
N TRP A 302 -29.29 -1.46 -17.52
CA TRP A 302 -28.81 -0.91 -16.26
C TRP A 302 -27.29 -0.81 -16.25
N THR A 303 -26.76 0.26 -15.66
CA THR A 303 -25.32 0.43 -15.54
C THR A 303 -24.82 -0.09 -14.18
N MET A 304 -23.83 -0.97 -14.21
CA MET A 304 -23.18 -1.53 -13.02
C MET A 304 -21.66 -1.62 -13.21
N PRO A 305 -20.88 -1.53 -12.13
CA PRO A 305 -19.46 -1.86 -12.17
C PRO A 305 -19.20 -3.34 -12.52
N ILE A 306 -17.94 -3.64 -12.82
CA ILE A 306 -17.42 -5.00 -13.00
C ILE A 306 -16.24 -5.24 -12.06
N TYR A 307 -15.99 -6.49 -11.69
CA TYR A 307 -14.76 -6.88 -11.04
C TYR A 307 -13.62 -6.99 -12.04
N CYS A 308 -12.42 -6.54 -11.65
CA CYS A 308 -11.21 -6.60 -12.45
C CYS A 308 -10.10 -7.33 -11.69
N VAL A 309 -9.60 -8.40 -12.29
CA VAL A 309 -8.67 -9.36 -11.70
C VAL A 309 -7.31 -9.23 -12.34
N GLN A 310 -6.29 -9.04 -11.52
CA GLN A 310 -4.91 -8.99 -11.95
C GLN A 310 -4.46 -10.36 -12.49
N GLN A 311 -3.83 -10.37 -13.66
CA GLN A 311 -3.26 -11.56 -14.31
C GLN A 311 -1.83 -11.82 -13.91
#